data_AF-A0A4Q5WCY6-F1
#
_entry.id   AF-A0A4Q5WCY6-F1
#
_cell.length_a   1.000
_cell.length_b   1.000
_cell.length_c   1.000
_cell.angle_alpha   90.00
_cell.angle_beta   90.00
_cell.angle_gamma   90.00
#
_symmetry.space_group_name_H-M   'P 1'
#
loop_
_entity.id
_entity.type
_entity.pdbx_description
1 polymer ?
#
loop_
_entity_poly.entity_id
_entity_poly.type
_entity_poly.pdbx_seq_one_letter_code
_entity_poly.pdbx_strand_id
1 'polypeptide(L)'
;MLDSGLNSKRGTFDGKPGSAEIPVLADELQLVGRSLGVTTTGEAFVVDPKTWKVAYHGPIDASFADKKVTNGDVASALTAVLAGEAPPVVEATFKGAKIEFPDRAKQADFAKISYANDVAPILADKCVVCHTEGGMGPFKMDKFEVVKTMAPMIRESLRTGRMPPYHSDPHGSQWTDDMRLSANQVKTVVNWIEAGAPRGEGEDPLPKAAKPAPKWPLGQPDVVVDVPAFDVPASGIIDYQDRSVPTTFAEGKWLKATAWANASPTVHHALAGWIPKVDPNGRGFSWNVSLGGYGPGGEANLTPDNTGIYVAPGGSYAYQMHYTSVGKPTTDKTQVGYYFYKEEPKYLLRQASITDFSLEIPPGAENWQETAYLEIPEDILIFGTQPHCHSRCYSTKLRIRYPNG
;
A
#
# COMPACT_ATOMS: atom_id res chain seq x y z
N MET A 1 -21.42 4.84 -5.87
CA MET A 1 -22.30 3.67 -5.65
C MET A 1 -21.56 2.63 -4.82
N LEU A 2 -22.29 1.77 -4.12
CA LEU A 2 -21.74 0.67 -3.32
C LEU A 2 -22.29 -0.65 -3.86
N ASP A 3 -21.43 -1.63 -4.07
CA ASP A 3 -21.81 -2.99 -4.44
C ASP A 3 -21.32 -3.97 -3.37
N SER A 4 -22.23 -4.44 -2.53
CA SER A 4 -21.96 -5.43 -1.47
C SER A 4 -22.46 -6.83 -1.86
N GLY A 5 -22.75 -7.10 -3.13
CA GLY A 5 -23.23 -8.40 -3.58
C GLY A 5 -22.12 -9.46 -3.60
N LEU A 6 -22.30 -10.59 -2.90
CA LEU A 6 -21.31 -11.68 -2.87
C LEU A 6 -21.08 -12.37 -4.22
N ASN A 7 -22.06 -12.28 -5.12
CA ASN A 7 -22.00 -12.87 -6.46
C ASN A 7 -21.70 -11.84 -7.55
N SER A 8 -21.51 -10.57 -7.18
CA SER A 8 -21.20 -9.51 -8.12
C SER A 8 -19.82 -9.76 -8.73
N LYS A 9 -19.71 -9.58 -10.05
CA LYS A 9 -18.43 -9.68 -10.76
C LYS A 9 -17.91 -8.28 -11.06
N ARG A 10 -16.66 -8.02 -10.71
CA ARG A 10 -16.01 -6.73 -10.98
C ARG A 10 -16.05 -6.42 -12.48
N GLY A 11 -16.70 -5.32 -12.85
CA GLY A 11 -16.92 -4.90 -14.24
C GLY A 11 -18.31 -5.19 -14.81
N THR A 12 -19.13 -5.98 -14.13
CA THR A 12 -20.55 -6.19 -14.45
C THR A 12 -21.38 -5.93 -13.20
N PHE A 13 -22.04 -4.78 -13.16
CA PHE A 13 -22.90 -4.39 -12.05
C PHE A 13 -24.37 -4.64 -12.42
N ASP A 14 -25.09 -5.32 -11.53
CA ASP A 14 -26.53 -5.49 -11.64
C ASP A 14 -27.22 -4.14 -11.33
N GLY A 15 -27.63 -3.45 -12.40
CA GLY A 15 -28.22 -2.13 -12.33
C GLY A 15 -27.18 -1.02 -12.53
N LYS A 16 -27.16 -0.45 -13.73
CA LYS A 16 -26.56 0.88 -13.95
C LYS A 16 -27.68 1.90 -13.71
N PRO A 17 -27.59 2.80 -12.71
CA PRO A 17 -28.45 3.96 -12.69
C PRO A 17 -28.22 4.71 -14.00
N GLY A 18 -29.25 4.77 -14.83
CA GLY A 18 -29.20 5.54 -16.06
C GLY A 18 -29.13 7.02 -15.71
N SER A 19 -27.93 7.61 -15.75
CA SER A 19 -27.63 9.03 -16.06
C SER A 19 -26.32 9.58 -15.47
N ALA A 20 -25.57 8.82 -14.66
CA ALA A 20 -24.27 9.30 -14.16
C ALA A 20 -23.23 8.17 -14.10
N GLU A 21 -22.03 8.44 -14.61
CA GLU A 21 -20.83 7.61 -14.44
C GLU A 21 -20.34 7.72 -12.97
N ILE A 22 -21.14 7.22 -12.03
CA ILE A 22 -20.79 7.27 -10.62
C ILE A 22 -19.79 6.15 -10.33
N PRO A 23 -18.62 6.44 -9.73
CA PRO A 23 -17.69 5.41 -9.27
C PRO A 23 -18.40 4.39 -8.37
N VAL A 24 -18.12 3.10 -8.59
CA VAL A 24 -18.67 2.01 -7.79
C VAL A 24 -17.58 1.48 -6.87
N LEU A 25 -17.82 1.50 -5.56
CA LEU A 25 -17.02 0.79 -4.59
C LEU A 25 -17.48 -0.67 -4.54
N ALA A 26 -16.61 -1.58 -5.00
CA ALA A 26 -16.80 -3.01 -4.79
C ALA A 26 -16.48 -3.36 -3.33
N ASP A 27 -17.52 -3.64 -2.54
CA ASP A 27 -17.43 -4.01 -1.13
C ASP A 27 -17.52 -5.54 -0.98
N GLU A 28 -16.53 -6.21 -1.57
CA GLU A 28 -16.43 -7.67 -1.63
C GLU A 28 -16.32 -8.31 -0.24
N LEU A 29 -15.74 -7.57 0.73
CA LEU A 29 -15.68 -7.98 2.13
C LEU A 29 -16.98 -7.71 2.89
N GLN A 30 -17.92 -6.97 2.29
CA GLN A 30 -19.18 -6.53 2.88
C GLN A 30 -19.02 -5.69 4.17
N LEU A 31 -17.83 -5.18 4.46
CA LEU A 31 -17.55 -4.45 5.69
C LEU A 31 -18.22 -3.07 5.67
N VAL A 32 -18.28 -2.42 4.50
CA VAL A 32 -18.90 -1.11 4.34
C VAL A 32 -20.42 -1.23 4.40
N GLY A 33 -21.01 -2.08 3.56
CA GLY A 33 -22.45 -2.31 3.50
C GLY A 33 -23.00 -2.84 4.82
N ARG A 34 -22.27 -3.72 5.51
CA ARG A 34 -22.65 -4.16 6.85
C ARG A 34 -22.69 -3.00 7.84
N SER A 35 -21.71 -2.10 7.80
CA SER A 35 -21.61 -0.97 8.73
C SER A 35 -22.66 0.11 8.48
N LEU A 36 -23.08 0.30 7.22
CA LEU A 36 -24.15 1.23 6.85
C LEU A 36 -25.55 0.65 7.07
N GLY A 37 -25.68 -0.66 7.29
CA GLY A 37 -26.98 -1.30 7.47
C GLY A 37 -27.70 -1.67 6.16
N VAL A 38 -27.00 -1.74 5.03
CA VAL A 38 -27.53 -2.12 3.70
C VAL A 38 -28.30 -3.45 3.78
N THR A 39 -29.51 -3.54 3.26
CA THR A 39 -30.33 -4.77 3.25
C THR A 39 -30.80 -5.18 1.86
N THR A 40 -30.96 -4.25 0.92
CA THR A 40 -31.52 -4.52 -0.41
C THR A 40 -30.91 -3.63 -1.48
N THR A 41 -31.01 -4.02 -2.75
CA THR A 41 -30.67 -3.13 -3.88
C THR A 41 -31.60 -1.91 -3.91
N GLY A 42 -31.12 -0.75 -4.40
CA GLY A 42 -31.98 0.41 -4.65
C GLY A 42 -32.28 1.31 -3.44
N GLU A 43 -31.68 0.99 -2.28
CA GLU A 43 -31.62 1.90 -1.14
C GLU A 43 -30.48 2.92 -1.28
N ALA A 44 -30.63 4.05 -0.61
CA ALA A 44 -29.66 5.12 -0.61
C ALA A 44 -29.49 5.68 0.81
N PHE A 45 -28.26 6.12 1.08
CA PHE A 45 -27.87 6.75 2.34
C PHE A 45 -27.29 8.13 2.03
N VAL A 46 -27.76 9.16 2.73
CA VAL A 46 -27.10 10.47 2.75
C VAL A 46 -26.40 10.60 4.10
N VAL A 47 -25.07 10.77 4.06
CA VAL A 47 -24.24 10.96 5.25
C VAL A 47 -23.87 12.43 5.34
N ASP A 48 -24.14 13.06 6.49
CA ASP A 48 -23.66 14.41 6.77
C ASP A 48 -22.16 14.35 7.11
N PRO A 49 -21.26 14.94 6.29
CA PRO A 49 -19.82 14.83 6.53
C PRO A 49 -19.35 15.62 7.76
N LYS A 50 -20.16 16.54 8.30
CA LYS A 50 -19.81 17.29 9.52
C LYS A 50 -20.02 16.45 10.77
N THR A 51 -21.03 15.59 10.77
CA THR A 51 -21.42 14.79 11.94
C THR A 51 -21.18 13.29 11.78
N TRP A 52 -20.90 12.84 10.54
CA TRP A 52 -20.80 11.43 10.14
C TRP A 52 -22.05 10.60 10.45
N LYS A 53 -23.20 11.25 10.60
CA LYS A 53 -24.50 10.60 10.81
C LYS A 53 -25.20 10.38 9.49
N VAL A 54 -25.96 9.29 9.40
CA VAL A 54 -26.92 9.08 8.32
C VAL A 54 -28.06 10.08 8.51
N ALA A 55 -28.16 11.04 7.61
CA ALA A 55 -29.21 12.06 7.57
C ALA A 55 -30.46 11.57 6.84
N TYR A 56 -30.30 10.60 5.93
CA TYR A 56 -31.39 9.96 5.21
C TYR A 56 -31.06 8.51 4.86
N HIS A 57 -32.01 7.62 5.02
CA HIS A 57 -32.02 6.25 4.48
C HIS A 57 -33.36 6.01 3.78
N GLY A 58 -33.33 5.68 2.48
CA GLY A 58 -34.55 5.52 1.72
C GLY A 58 -34.33 5.18 0.25
N PRO A 59 -35.37 5.22 -0.60
CA PRO A 59 -35.22 4.98 -2.02
C PRO A 59 -34.45 6.10 -2.72
N ILE A 60 -33.72 5.77 -3.79
CA ILE A 60 -33.03 6.78 -4.62
C ILE A 60 -34.04 7.81 -5.16
N ASP A 61 -35.15 7.32 -5.69
CA ASP A 61 -36.26 8.09 -6.22
C ASP A 61 -37.58 7.29 -6.12
N ALA A 62 -38.68 7.86 -6.62
CA ALA A 62 -40.00 7.24 -6.56
C ALA A 62 -40.11 5.86 -7.27
N SER A 63 -39.18 5.50 -8.16
CA SER A 63 -39.17 4.19 -8.83
C SER A 63 -38.71 3.06 -7.90
N PHE A 64 -37.84 3.36 -6.95
CA PHE A 64 -37.34 2.44 -5.92
C PHE A 64 -38.17 2.48 -4.61
N ALA A 65 -39.14 3.38 -4.51
CA ALA A 65 -40.00 3.47 -3.34
C ALA A 65 -40.98 2.29 -3.27
N ASP A 66 -41.13 1.70 -2.07
CA ASP A 66 -42.22 0.76 -1.77
C ASP A 66 -43.54 1.53 -1.60
N LYS A 67 -43.48 2.68 -0.91
CA LYS A 67 -44.57 3.63 -0.76
C LYS A 67 -44.09 5.02 -1.13
N LYS A 68 -44.87 5.73 -1.94
CA LYS A 68 -44.56 7.12 -2.30
C LYS A 68 -44.70 8.01 -1.06
N VAL A 69 -43.63 8.73 -0.75
CA VAL A 69 -43.58 9.74 0.31
C VAL A 69 -43.11 11.05 -0.33
N THR A 70 -43.85 12.14 -0.10
CA THR A 70 -43.46 13.47 -0.58
C THR A 70 -42.11 13.86 0.02
N ASN A 71 -41.16 14.28 -0.81
CA ASN A 71 -39.77 14.61 -0.42
C ASN A 71 -39.01 13.43 0.22
N GLY A 72 -39.48 12.19 0.00
CA GLY A 72 -38.87 10.96 0.51
C GLY A 72 -37.82 10.37 -0.43
N ASP A 73 -37.03 11.21 -1.08
CA ASP A 73 -36.01 10.85 -2.09
C ASP A 73 -34.65 11.48 -1.77
N VAL A 74 -33.60 10.96 -2.42
CA VAL A 74 -32.21 11.40 -2.20
C VAL A 74 -31.98 12.85 -2.58
N ALA A 75 -32.63 13.34 -3.65
CA ALA A 75 -32.43 14.72 -4.12
C ALA A 75 -32.91 15.74 -3.07
N SER A 76 -34.07 15.47 -2.47
CA SER A 76 -34.63 16.26 -1.38
C SER A 76 -33.73 16.24 -0.14
N ALA A 77 -33.23 15.06 0.25
CA ALA A 77 -32.33 14.91 1.39
C ALA A 77 -30.99 15.63 1.16
N LEU A 78 -30.38 15.48 -0.02
CA LEU A 78 -29.13 16.17 -0.38
C LEU A 78 -29.30 17.69 -0.36
N THR A 79 -30.42 18.20 -0.88
CA THR A 79 -30.69 19.64 -0.91
C THR A 79 -30.73 20.22 0.51
N ALA A 80 -31.43 19.55 1.44
CA ALA A 80 -31.47 19.96 2.85
C ALA A 80 -30.09 19.91 3.51
N VAL A 81 -29.35 18.80 3.36
CA VAL A 81 -28.02 18.65 3.97
C VAL A 81 -27.02 19.68 3.43
N LEU A 82 -27.04 19.98 2.13
CA LEU A 82 -26.20 21.01 1.51
C LEU A 82 -26.56 22.42 2.00
N ALA A 83 -27.83 22.68 2.33
CA ALA A 83 -28.27 23.91 2.98
C ALA A 83 -27.92 23.97 4.48
N GLY A 84 -27.40 22.89 5.07
CA GLY A 84 -27.15 22.78 6.50
C GLY A 84 -28.41 22.52 7.33
N GLU A 85 -29.48 22.04 6.70
CA GLU A 85 -30.77 21.73 7.30
C GLU A 85 -30.97 20.21 7.45
N ALA A 86 -31.89 19.81 8.34
CA ALA A 86 -32.30 18.42 8.46
C ALA A 86 -33.19 18.02 7.27
N PRO A 87 -33.01 16.83 6.67
CA PRO A 87 -33.91 16.33 5.64
C PRO A 87 -35.38 16.29 6.11
N PRO A 88 -36.34 16.64 5.23
CA PRO A 88 -37.77 16.61 5.58
C PRO A 88 -38.27 15.18 5.86
N VAL A 89 -37.60 14.19 5.30
CA VAL A 89 -37.79 12.76 5.56
C VAL A 89 -36.42 12.18 5.89
N VAL A 90 -36.31 11.46 7.00
CA VAL A 90 -35.06 10.79 7.43
C VAL A 90 -35.07 9.31 7.03
N GLU A 91 -36.25 8.69 7.03
CA GLU A 91 -36.45 7.27 6.72
C GLU A 91 -37.63 7.11 5.76
N ALA A 92 -37.45 6.37 4.68
CA ALA A 92 -38.51 6.06 3.72
C ALA A 92 -38.41 4.60 3.24
N THR A 93 -39.57 3.95 3.06
CA THR A 93 -39.60 2.55 2.64
C THR A 93 -39.25 2.39 1.16
N PHE A 94 -38.36 1.46 0.86
CA PHE A 94 -37.88 1.14 -0.48
C PHE A 94 -38.17 -0.32 -0.82
N LYS A 95 -38.12 -0.65 -2.11
CA LYS A 95 -38.22 -2.01 -2.65
C LYS A 95 -36.95 -2.38 -3.40
N GLY A 96 -36.54 -3.63 -3.29
CA GLY A 96 -35.33 -4.13 -3.93
C GLY A 96 -35.14 -5.62 -3.72
N ALA A 97 -34.16 -6.19 -4.43
CA ALA A 97 -33.70 -7.54 -4.17
C ALA A 97 -32.88 -7.56 -2.87
N LYS A 98 -33.11 -8.56 -2.01
CA LYS A 98 -32.37 -8.74 -0.77
C LYS A 98 -30.89 -8.99 -1.05
N ILE A 99 -30.02 -8.33 -0.28
CA ILE A 99 -28.58 -8.58 -0.27
C ILE A 99 -28.26 -9.41 0.97
N GLU A 100 -27.64 -10.56 0.79
CA GLU A 100 -27.24 -11.43 1.90
C GLU A 100 -25.97 -10.90 2.57
N PHE A 101 -26.00 -10.78 3.90
CA PHE A 101 -24.83 -10.45 4.73
C PHE A 101 -24.61 -11.57 5.75
N PRO A 102 -23.95 -12.69 5.37
CA PRO A 102 -23.81 -13.87 6.23
C PRO A 102 -23.17 -13.56 7.58
N ASP A 103 -22.27 -12.59 7.62
CA ASP A 103 -21.55 -12.19 8.82
C ASP A 103 -22.43 -11.43 9.83
N ARG A 104 -23.59 -10.86 9.44
CA ARG A 104 -24.54 -10.27 10.41
C ARG A 104 -25.11 -11.31 11.36
N ALA A 105 -25.48 -12.48 10.83
CA ALA A 105 -26.02 -13.57 11.63
C ALA A 105 -25.01 -14.13 12.64
N LYS A 106 -23.71 -13.93 12.38
CA LYS A 106 -22.59 -14.41 13.21
C LYS A 106 -22.05 -13.36 14.18
N GLN A 107 -22.65 -12.17 14.26
CA GLN A 107 -22.10 -11.07 15.05
C GLN A 107 -21.87 -11.44 16.52
N ALA A 108 -22.80 -12.20 17.12
CA ALA A 108 -22.66 -12.67 18.50
C ALA A 108 -21.48 -13.65 18.71
N ASP A 109 -21.05 -14.33 17.65
CA ASP A 109 -19.93 -15.28 17.68
C ASP A 109 -18.57 -14.60 17.51
N PHE A 110 -18.50 -13.34 17.11
CA PHE A 110 -17.21 -12.64 16.91
C PHE A 110 -16.41 -12.50 18.21
N ALA A 111 -17.09 -12.42 19.37
CA ALA A 111 -16.44 -12.42 20.67
C ALA A 111 -15.77 -13.77 21.01
N LYS A 112 -16.08 -14.84 20.26
CA LYS A 112 -15.46 -16.17 20.39
C LYS A 112 -14.23 -16.35 19.50
N ILE A 113 -13.91 -15.39 18.62
CA ILE A 113 -12.69 -15.41 17.82
C ILE A 113 -11.49 -15.37 18.78
N SER A 114 -10.64 -16.38 18.73
CA SER A 114 -9.50 -16.52 19.62
C SER A 114 -8.38 -15.59 19.22
N TYR A 115 -7.96 -14.72 20.13
CA TYR A 115 -6.77 -13.91 19.90
C TYR A 115 -5.54 -14.80 19.63
N ALA A 116 -5.30 -15.80 20.48
CA ALA A 116 -4.08 -16.60 20.40
C ALA A 116 -4.04 -17.53 19.16
N ASN A 117 -5.20 -18.05 18.72
CA ASN A 117 -5.26 -19.07 17.67
C ASN A 117 -5.66 -18.51 16.30
N ASP A 118 -6.50 -17.46 16.26
CA ASP A 118 -7.05 -16.94 15.01
C ASP A 118 -6.40 -15.62 14.60
N VAL A 119 -6.13 -14.72 15.56
CA VAL A 119 -5.68 -13.35 15.27
C VAL A 119 -4.17 -13.20 15.32
N ALA A 120 -3.53 -13.62 16.42
CA ALA A 120 -2.10 -13.48 16.65
C ALA A 120 -1.26 -14.15 15.55
N PRO A 121 -1.63 -15.33 14.99
CA PRO A 121 -0.90 -15.89 13.86
C PRO A 121 -0.99 -15.04 12.59
N ILE A 122 -2.14 -14.40 12.33
CA ILE A 122 -2.29 -13.46 11.19
C ILE A 122 -1.41 -12.23 11.41
N LEU A 123 -1.44 -11.66 12.62
CA LEU A 123 -0.61 -10.50 12.96
C LEU A 123 0.87 -10.84 12.89
N ALA A 124 1.28 -12.03 13.37
CA ALA A 124 2.65 -12.51 13.29
C ALA A 124 3.16 -12.59 11.84
N ASP A 125 2.35 -13.18 10.94
CA ASP A 125 2.71 -13.38 9.54
C ASP A 125 2.66 -12.09 8.71
N LYS A 126 1.68 -11.21 8.96
CA LYS A 126 1.38 -10.06 8.08
C LYS A 126 1.78 -8.70 8.64
N CYS A 127 1.96 -8.59 9.96
CA CYS A 127 2.18 -7.30 10.62
C CYS A 127 3.50 -7.26 11.38
N VAL A 128 3.81 -8.27 12.19
CA VAL A 128 5.00 -8.32 13.07
C VAL A 128 6.30 -8.32 12.28
N VAL A 129 6.30 -8.86 11.05
CA VAL A 129 7.43 -8.79 10.11
C VAL A 129 7.99 -7.37 9.99
N CYS A 130 7.09 -6.37 9.98
CA CYS A 130 7.43 -4.95 9.98
C CYS A 130 7.37 -4.35 11.39
N HIS A 131 6.36 -4.71 12.17
CA HIS A 131 6.09 -4.15 13.49
C HIS A 131 6.85 -4.89 14.61
N THR A 132 8.17 -4.97 14.49
CA THR A 132 9.06 -5.52 15.51
C THR A 132 10.10 -4.49 15.93
N GLU A 133 10.90 -4.80 16.95
CA GLU A 133 12.02 -3.95 17.34
C GLU A 133 13.04 -3.77 16.21
N GLY A 134 13.37 -2.52 15.88
CA GLY A 134 14.24 -2.19 14.75
C GLY A 134 13.59 -2.46 13.38
N GLY A 135 12.33 -2.91 13.37
CA GLY A 135 11.56 -3.13 12.17
C GLY A 135 10.99 -1.84 11.58
N MET A 136 10.29 -2.03 10.48
CA MET A 136 9.74 -1.03 9.56
C MET A 136 8.54 -0.25 10.14
N GLY A 137 7.79 -0.88 11.06
CA GLY A 137 6.58 -0.32 11.64
C GLY A 137 6.85 0.72 12.73
N PRO A 138 6.00 1.75 12.88
CA PRO A 138 6.19 2.83 13.85
C PRO A 138 6.02 2.40 15.32
N PHE A 139 5.55 1.17 15.56
CA PHE A 139 5.42 0.60 16.90
C PHE A 139 5.69 -0.91 16.84
N LYS A 140 6.14 -1.46 17.98
CA LYS A 140 6.43 -2.88 18.16
C LYS A 140 5.15 -3.62 18.53
N MET A 141 4.71 -4.54 17.70
CA MET A 141 3.55 -5.41 17.93
C MET A 141 4.01 -6.70 18.64
N ASP A 142 4.60 -6.52 19.82
CA ASP A 142 5.29 -7.58 20.57
C ASP A 142 4.46 -8.20 21.69
N LYS A 143 3.28 -7.64 21.97
CA LYS A 143 2.33 -8.14 22.97
C LYS A 143 0.91 -7.67 22.71
N PHE A 144 -0.06 -8.36 23.30
CA PHE A 144 -1.48 -8.10 23.17
C PHE A 144 -1.86 -6.68 23.56
N GLU A 145 -1.31 -6.13 24.64
CA GLU A 145 -1.70 -4.81 25.13
C GLU A 145 -1.45 -3.75 24.06
N VAL A 146 -0.36 -3.88 23.29
CA VAL A 146 -0.07 -2.98 22.18
C VAL A 146 -1.07 -3.18 21.04
N VAL A 147 -1.37 -4.43 20.67
CA VAL A 147 -2.39 -4.74 19.65
C VAL A 147 -3.74 -4.16 20.06
N LYS A 148 -4.13 -4.31 21.32
CA LYS A 148 -5.39 -3.85 21.89
C LYS A 148 -5.48 -2.32 21.86
N THR A 149 -4.41 -1.62 22.23
CA THR A 149 -4.33 -0.15 22.12
C THR A 149 -4.42 0.31 20.66
N MET A 150 -3.77 -0.40 19.75
CA MET A 150 -3.76 -0.06 18.32
C MET A 150 -4.98 -0.58 17.54
N ALA A 151 -5.87 -1.36 18.16
CA ALA A 151 -6.98 -2.04 17.49
C ALA A 151 -7.86 -1.10 16.63
N PRO A 152 -8.25 0.11 17.07
CA PRO A 152 -8.99 1.04 16.22
C PRO A 152 -8.24 1.44 14.94
N MET A 153 -6.92 1.68 15.06
CA MET A 153 -6.05 2.01 13.92
C MET A 153 -5.88 0.81 12.99
N ILE A 154 -5.65 -0.39 13.54
CA ILE A 154 -5.55 -1.63 12.74
C ILE A 154 -6.84 -1.84 11.95
N ARG A 155 -8.01 -1.70 12.59
CA ARG A 155 -9.31 -1.83 11.92
C ARG A 155 -9.48 -0.81 10.80
N GLU A 156 -9.13 0.46 11.04
CA GLU A 156 -9.20 1.50 10.01
C GLU A 156 -8.29 1.16 8.83
N SER A 157 -7.02 0.88 9.10
CA SER A 157 -6.01 0.67 8.06
C SER A 157 -6.27 -0.59 7.23
N LEU A 158 -6.87 -1.63 7.82
CA LEU A 158 -7.33 -2.81 7.07
C LEU A 158 -8.58 -2.49 6.22
N ARG A 159 -9.51 -1.69 6.74
CA ARG A 159 -10.75 -1.32 6.01
C ARG A 159 -10.49 -0.35 4.86
N THR A 160 -9.48 0.50 4.98
CA THR A 160 -9.06 1.44 3.92
C THR A 160 -7.99 0.87 2.99
N GLY A 161 -7.51 -0.35 3.24
CA GLY A 161 -6.47 -1.00 2.43
C GLY A 161 -5.10 -0.32 2.53
N ARG A 162 -4.90 0.53 3.55
CA ARG A 162 -3.63 1.23 3.80
C ARG A 162 -2.54 0.28 4.30
N MET A 163 -2.92 -0.77 5.01
CA MET A 163 -2.00 -1.77 5.56
C MET A 163 -2.44 -3.19 5.23
N PRO A 164 -1.48 -4.10 4.96
CA PRO A 164 -0.08 -3.80 4.62
C PRO A 164 -0.02 -2.99 3.31
N PRO A 165 1.05 -2.19 3.07
CA PRO A 165 1.14 -1.26 1.95
C PRO A 165 1.45 -2.01 0.64
N TYR A 166 0.55 -2.90 0.24
CA TYR A 166 0.68 -3.76 -0.93
C TYR A 166 -0.44 -3.42 -1.91
N HIS A 167 -0.18 -2.45 -2.78
CA HIS A 167 -1.17 -1.82 -3.66
C HIS A 167 -1.46 -2.61 -4.95
N SER A 168 -0.88 -3.81 -5.10
CA SER A 168 -1.17 -4.66 -6.25
C SER A 168 -2.63 -5.12 -6.23
N ASP A 169 -3.27 -5.14 -7.40
CA ASP A 169 -4.65 -5.60 -7.55
C ASP A 169 -4.72 -7.14 -7.56
N PRO A 170 -5.49 -7.80 -6.66
CA PRO A 170 -5.56 -9.26 -6.60
C PRO A 170 -6.37 -9.87 -7.74
N HIS A 171 -7.17 -9.08 -8.44
CA HIS A 171 -8.13 -9.59 -9.41
C HIS A 171 -7.54 -9.84 -10.80
N GLY A 172 -6.35 -9.31 -11.07
CA GLY A 172 -5.70 -9.40 -12.37
C GLY A 172 -4.51 -10.35 -12.44
N SER A 173 -3.92 -10.74 -11.30
CA SER A 173 -2.70 -11.54 -11.25
C SER A 173 -2.51 -12.16 -9.86
N GLN A 174 -1.80 -13.28 -9.82
CA GLN A 174 -1.24 -13.85 -8.59
C GLN A 174 0.21 -13.41 -8.47
N TRP A 175 0.60 -13.00 -7.27
CA TRP A 175 1.95 -12.53 -6.96
C TRP A 175 2.65 -13.56 -6.07
N THR A 176 3.93 -13.83 -6.33
CA THR A 176 4.73 -14.79 -5.54
C THR A 176 4.96 -14.32 -4.11
N ASP A 177 5.10 -13.00 -3.92
CA ASP A 177 5.42 -12.37 -2.64
C ASP A 177 4.25 -11.49 -2.16
N ASP A 178 3.06 -12.10 -2.14
CA ASP A 178 1.82 -11.41 -1.74
C ASP A 178 1.75 -11.20 -0.23
N MET A 179 1.98 -9.97 0.21
CA MET A 179 1.91 -9.58 1.61
C MET A 179 0.48 -9.29 2.08
N ARG A 180 -0.52 -9.28 1.21
CA ARG A 180 -1.89 -8.92 1.58
C ARG A 180 -2.50 -9.93 2.55
N LEU A 181 -3.44 -9.44 3.36
CA LEU A 181 -4.37 -10.32 4.06
C LEU A 181 -5.39 -10.86 3.06
N SER A 182 -5.68 -12.14 3.13
CA SER A 182 -6.87 -12.70 2.46
C SER A 182 -8.15 -12.07 3.02
N ALA A 183 -9.23 -12.14 2.23
CA ALA A 183 -10.55 -11.66 2.65
C ALA A 183 -10.99 -12.21 4.02
N ASN A 184 -10.75 -13.49 4.27
CA ASN A 184 -11.07 -14.14 5.54
C ASN A 184 -10.18 -13.60 6.68
N GLN A 185 -8.88 -13.41 6.44
CA GLN A 185 -8.00 -12.84 7.46
C GLN A 185 -8.40 -11.41 7.84
N VAL A 186 -8.73 -10.56 6.85
CA VAL A 186 -9.24 -9.20 7.14
C VAL A 186 -10.51 -9.28 7.98
N LYS A 187 -11.48 -10.11 7.58
CA LYS A 187 -12.73 -10.30 8.33
C LYS A 187 -12.49 -10.79 9.75
N THR A 188 -11.62 -11.79 9.94
CA THR A 188 -11.27 -12.32 11.28
C THR A 188 -10.76 -11.21 12.19
N VAL A 189 -9.77 -10.45 11.74
CA VAL A 189 -9.16 -9.37 12.54
C VAL A 189 -10.16 -8.24 12.79
N VAL A 190 -10.88 -7.77 11.76
CA VAL A 190 -11.85 -6.68 11.90
C VAL A 190 -13.02 -7.08 12.80
N ASN A 191 -13.59 -8.27 12.63
CA ASN A 191 -14.71 -8.76 13.45
C ASN A 191 -14.29 -8.95 14.90
N TRP A 192 -13.09 -9.48 15.16
CA TRP A 192 -12.53 -9.59 16.50
C TRP A 192 -12.34 -8.22 17.16
N ILE A 193 -11.84 -7.22 16.43
CA ILE A 193 -11.73 -5.83 16.92
C ILE A 193 -13.12 -5.25 17.22
N GLU A 194 -14.09 -5.43 16.33
CA GLU A 194 -15.47 -4.94 16.50
C GLU A 194 -16.20 -5.61 17.67
N ALA A 195 -15.83 -6.85 18.02
CA ALA A 195 -16.29 -7.53 19.24
C ALA A 195 -15.58 -7.06 20.51
N GLY A 196 -14.76 -6.01 20.43
CA GLY A 196 -14.03 -5.46 21.56
C GLY A 196 -12.67 -6.11 21.79
N ALA A 197 -12.06 -6.75 20.79
CA ALA A 197 -10.71 -7.34 20.82
C ALA A 197 -10.44 -8.14 22.12
N PRO A 198 -11.24 -9.19 22.41
CA PRO A 198 -11.05 -9.99 23.62
C PRO A 198 -9.69 -10.70 23.63
N ARG A 199 -9.02 -10.68 24.78
CA ARG A 199 -7.72 -11.35 24.98
C ARG A 199 -7.80 -12.87 24.96
N GLY A 200 -8.91 -13.42 25.45
CA GLY A 200 -9.02 -14.85 25.77
C GLY A 200 -8.07 -15.28 26.91
N GLU A 201 -7.85 -16.58 27.01
CA GLU A 201 -6.94 -17.20 27.98
C GLU A 201 -5.63 -17.65 27.33
N GLY A 202 -4.64 -18.04 28.13
CA GLY A 202 -3.36 -18.59 27.65
C GLY A 202 -2.26 -17.57 27.39
N GLU A 203 -1.06 -18.08 27.11
CA GLU A 203 0.13 -17.27 26.81
C GLU A 203 -0.07 -16.43 25.55
N ASP A 204 0.58 -15.26 25.50
CA ASP A 204 0.60 -14.43 24.30
C ASP A 204 1.56 -15.02 23.25
N PRO A 205 1.11 -15.30 22.01
CA PRO A 205 2.01 -15.80 20.96
C PRO A 205 2.96 -14.73 20.40
N LEU A 206 2.61 -13.44 20.47
CA LEU A 206 3.36 -12.38 19.79
C LEU A 206 4.78 -12.17 20.31
N PRO A 207 5.08 -12.24 21.62
CA PRO A 207 6.46 -12.13 22.11
C PRO A 207 7.43 -13.14 21.46
N LYS A 208 6.93 -14.33 21.10
CA LYS A 208 7.75 -15.36 20.42
C LYS A 208 7.96 -15.05 18.94
N ALA A 209 7.01 -14.37 18.31
CA ALA A 209 7.05 -13.98 16.90
C ALA A 209 7.84 -12.68 16.66
N ALA A 210 7.73 -11.70 17.56
CA ALA A 210 8.31 -10.36 17.46
C ALA A 210 9.80 -10.33 17.79
N LYS A 211 10.59 -11.06 17.01
CA LYS A 211 12.05 -11.04 17.10
C LYS A 211 12.57 -9.69 16.57
N PRO A 212 13.54 -9.05 17.25
CA PRO A 212 14.17 -7.84 16.72
C PRO A 212 14.70 -8.05 15.30
N ALA A 213 14.47 -7.06 14.44
CA ALA A 213 14.98 -7.07 13.08
C ALA A 213 16.51 -7.05 13.12
N PRO A 214 17.19 -7.96 12.40
CA PRO A 214 18.65 -7.92 12.30
C PRO A 214 19.06 -6.65 11.55
N LYS A 215 20.22 -6.07 11.94
CA LYS A 215 20.82 -4.95 11.21
C LYS A 215 21.02 -5.28 9.73
N TRP A 216 21.44 -6.52 9.44
CA TRP A 216 21.65 -7.03 8.10
C TRP A 216 20.82 -8.31 7.89
N PRO A 217 19.68 -8.23 7.17
CA PRO A 217 18.74 -9.35 7.05
C PRO A 217 19.29 -10.56 6.28
N LEU A 218 20.33 -10.36 5.46
CA LEU A 218 20.95 -11.43 4.67
C LEU A 218 22.29 -11.91 5.25
N GLY A 219 22.61 -11.54 6.50
CA GLY A 219 23.92 -11.77 7.12
C GLY A 219 24.91 -10.65 6.82
N GLN A 220 26.20 -10.86 7.09
CA GLN A 220 27.25 -9.85 6.88
C GLN A 220 27.37 -9.49 5.37
N PRO A 221 27.25 -8.21 4.97
CA PRO A 221 27.54 -7.78 3.59
C PRO A 221 29.02 -7.93 3.24
N ASP A 222 29.33 -8.13 1.96
CA ASP A 222 30.70 -8.14 1.47
C ASP A 222 31.32 -6.74 1.53
N VAL A 223 30.49 -5.72 1.30
CA VAL A 223 30.87 -4.31 1.38
C VAL A 223 29.78 -3.55 2.12
N VAL A 224 30.19 -2.74 3.09
CA VAL A 224 29.33 -1.74 3.74
C VAL A 224 29.83 -0.37 3.36
N VAL A 225 28.95 0.46 2.82
CA VAL A 225 29.24 1.86 2.45
C VAL A 225 28.44 2.77 3.35
N ASP A 226 29.14 3.69 4.01
CA ASP A 226 28.51 4.81 4.71
C ASP A 226 28.10 5.86 3.69
N VAL A 227 26.80 6.17 3.64
CA VAL A 227 26.31 7.31 2.86
C VAL A 227 26.79 8.58 3.57
N PRO A 228 27.31 9.60 2.84
CA PRO A 228 27.71 10.85 3.46
C PRO A 228 26.60 11.44 4.34
N ALA A 229 26.92 11.66 5.60
CA ALA A 229 25.96 12.12 6.60
C ALA A 229 25.29 13.43 6.17
N PHE A 230 24.03 13.59 6.54
CA PHE A 230 23.26 14.77 6.21
C PHE A 230 22.41 15.23 7.39
N ASP A 231 22.54 16.51 7.73
CA ASP A 231 21.74 17.14 8.79
C ASP A 231 20.41 17.61 8.22
N VAL A 232 19.33 16.90 8.57
CA VAL A 232 17.97 17.25 8.18
C VAL A 232 17.42 18.28 9.16
N PRO A 233 16.92 19.44 8.69
CA PRO A 233 16.32 20.45 9.56
C PRO A 233 15.01 19.95 10.18
N ALA A 234 14.57 20.62 11.25
CA ALA A 234 13.30 20.30 11.92
C ALA A 234 12.07 20.45 11.02
N SER A 235 12.13 21.37 10.05
CA SER A 235 11.01 21.73 9.17
C SER A 235 11.52 22.22 7.83
N GLY A 236 10.64 22.21 6.82
CA GLY A 236 10.92 22.75 5.49
C GLY A 236 11.05 21.66 4.44
N ILE A 237 11.19 22.11 3.19
CA ILE A 237 11.40 21.26 2.02
C ILE A 237 12.91 21.02 1.89
N ILE A 238 13.29 19.77 1.63
CA ILE A 238 14.68 19.37 1.39
C ILE A 238 14.77 18.88 -0.05
N ASP A 239 15.61 19.54 -0.85
CA ASP A 239 15.93 19.04 -2.18
C ASP A 239 16.62 17.67 -2.09
N TYR A 240 16.48 16.87 -3.15
CA TYR A 240 17.19 15.61 -3.26
C TYR A 240 18.69 15.79 -3.02
N GLN A 241 19.25 14.91 -2.19
CA GLN A 241 20.67 14.91 -1.89
C GLN A 241 21.34 13.79 -2.68
N ASP A 242 21.91 14.15 -3.82
CA ASP A 242 22.72 13.23 -4.61
C ASP A 242 24.14 13.16 -4.02
N ARG A 243 24.55 11.95 -3.64
CA ARG A 243 25.82 11.64 -2.99
C ARG A 243 26.50 10.48 -3.69
N SER A 244 27.83 10.49 -3.73
CA SER A 244 28.58 9.38 -4.29
C SER A 244 29.80 9.04 -3.44
N VAL A 245 30.14 7.76 -3.40
CA VAL A 245 31.28 7.20 -2.66
C VAL A 245 32.08 6.32 -3.62
N PRO A 246 33.39 6.58 -3.81
CA PRO A 246 34.22 5.79 -4.72
C PRO A 246 34.17 4.30 -4.40
N THR A 247 34.09 3.45 -5.42
CA THR A 247 34.29 2.01 -5.24
C THR A 247 35.79 1.71 -5.18
N THR A 248 36.14 0.58 -4.57
CA THR A 248 37.54 0.10 -4.45
C THR A 248 37.81 -1.14 -5.30
N PHE A 249 36.88 -1.52 -6.18
CA PHE A 249 37.00 -2.76 -6.94
C PHE A 249 37.97 -2.61 -8.12
N ALA A 250 38.99 -3.47 -8.14
CA ALA A 250 39.91 -3.60 -9.28
C ALA A 250 39.28 -4.32 -10.48
N GLU A 251 38.28 -5.17 -10.22
CA GLU A 251 37.57 -5.98 -11.22
C GLU A 251 36.06 -5.81 -11.07
N GLY A 252 35.32 -6.09 -12.14
CA GLY A 252 33.87 -5.98 -12.12
C GLY A 252 33.25 -7.03 -11.20
N LYS A 253 32.11 -6.69 -10.58
CA LYS A 253 31.40 -7.59 -9.66
C LYS A 253 29.93 -7.72 -10.03
N TRP A 254 29.37 -8.87 -9.71
CA TRP A 254 27.96 -9.18 -9.92
C TRP A 254 27.20 -9.04 -8.62
N LEU A 255 26.41 -7.99 -8.50
CA LEU A 255 25.59 -7.72 -7.33
C LEU A 255 24.44 -8.72 -7.26
N LYS A 256 24.31 -9.37 -6.11
CA LYS A 256 23.23 -10.31 -5.75
C LYS A 256 22.11 -9.62 -4.97
N ALA A 257 22.48 -8.76 -4.03
CA ALA A 257 21.50 -8.08 -3.20
C ALA A 257 22.06 -6.78 -2.60
N THR A 258 21.15 -5.91 -2.18
CA THR A 258 21.44 -4.70 -1.42
C THR A 258 20.56 -4.66 -0.18
N ALA A 259 21.13 -4.32 0.98
CA ALA A 259 20.38 -4.09 2.21
C ALA A 259 20.76 -2.74 2.82
N TRP A 260 19.83 -2.13 3.53
CA TRP A 260 19.99 -0.79 4.11
C TRP A 260 19.95 -0.88 5.64
N ALA A 261 20.76 -0.08 6.31
CA ALA A 261 20.81 -0.04 7.76
C ALA A 261 21.04 1.39 8.27
N ASN A 262 20.66 1.64 9.53
CA ASN A 262 20.93 2.91 10.22
C ASN A 262 20.33 4.17 9.53
N ALA A 263 19.34 3.98 8.65
CA ALA A 263 18.58 5.07 8.09
C ALA A 263 17.76 5.74 9.19
N SER A 264 17.83 7.07 9.27
CA SER A 264 17.06 7.84 10.22
C SER A 264 15.59 7.95 9.78
N PRO A 265 14.66 8.26 10.70
CA PRO A 265 13.24 8.45 10.36
C PRO A 265 12.93 9.55 9.33
N THR A 266 13.91 10.39 8.99
CA THR A 266 13.76 11.44 7.98
C THR A 266 13.97 10.95 6.55
N VAL A 267 14.60 9.79 6.33
CA VAL A 267 14.78 9.24 4.98
C VAL A 267 13.44 8.76 4.47
N HIS A 268 12.81 9.54 3.58
CA HIS A 268 11.52 9.22 2.98
C HIS A 268 11.65 8.17 1.86
N HIS A 269 12.74 8.21 1.11
CA HIS A 269 13.27 7.07 0.35
C HIS A 269 14.71 7.37 -0.08
N ALA A 270 15.44 6.34 -0.47
CA ALA A 270 16.77 6.44 -1.04
C ALA A 270 16.90 5.47 -2.22
N LEU A 271 17.73 5.82 -3.18
CA LEU A 271 18.02 4.98 -4.34
C LEU A 271 19.53 4.80 -4.43
N ALA A 272 19.97 3.57 -4.65
CA ALA A 272 21.35 3.24 -4.88
C ALA A 272 21.57 2.99 -6.37
N GLY A 273 22.68 3.49 -6.89
CA GLY A 273 23.12 3.31 -8.25
C GLY A 273 24.63 3.20 -8.35
N TRP A 274 25.14 2.99 -9.56
CA TRP A 274 26.56 3.10 -9.86
C TRP A 274 26.80 4.12 -10.98
N ILE A 275 27.87 4.90 -10.84
CA ILE A 275 28.32 5.84 -11.88
C ILE A 275 29.80 5.64 -12.19
N PRO A 276 30.23 5.79 -13.46
CA PRO A 276 31.63 5.65 -13.83
C PRO A 276 32.52 6.80 -13.31
N LYS A 277 31.92 7.96 -13.03
CA LYS A 277 32.65 9.16 -12.58
C LYS A 277 32.91 9.10 -11.08
N VAL A 278 34.17 9.30 -10.69
CA VAL A 278 34.53 9.65 -9.31
C VAL A 278 34.55 11.17 -9.18
N ASP A 279 33.59 11.72 -8.43
CA ASP A 279 33.54 13.15 -8.16
C ASP A 279 34.30 13.49 -6.87
N PRO A 280 35.29 14.41 -6.89
CA PRO A 280 36.06 14.78 -5.71
C PRO A 280 35.22 15.32 -4.55
N ASN A 281 34.03 15.86 -4.82
CA ASN A 281 33.13 16.38 -3.80
C ASN A 281 32.08 15.36 -3.34
N GLY A 282 32.18 14.10 -3.79
CA GLY A 282 31.26 13.03 -3.40
C GLY A 282 29.81 13.27 -3.84
N ARG A 283 29.61 13.81 -5.05
CA ARG A 283 28.29 14.07 -5.65
C ARG A 283 28.04 13.21 -6.88
N GLY A 284 26.77 12.99 -7.18
CA GLY A 284 26.31 12.37 -8.43
C GLY A 284 25.37 11.20 -8.20
N PHE A 285 24.45 11.02 -9.15
CA PHE A 285 23.51 9.91 -9.22
C PHE A 285 23.18 9.58 -10.67
N SER A 286 22.82 8.32 -10.92
CA SER A 286 22.32 7.87 -12.22
C SER A 286 21.39 6.68 -12.02
N TRP A 287 20.32 6.66 -12.81
CA TRP A 287 19.36 5.56 -12.87
C TRP A 287 19.82 4.41 -13.79
N ASN A 288 20.93 4.59 -14.52
CA ASN A 288 21.37 3.65 -15.56
C ASN A 288 21.78 2.28 -15.00
N VAL A 289 22.42 2.27 -13.83
CA VAL A 289 22.78 1.04 -13.11
C VAL A 289 22.16 1.13 -11.72
N SER A 290 20.90 0.73 -11.61
CA SER A 290 20.18 0.64 -10.33
C SER A 290 20.76 -0.48 -9.48
N LEU A 291 21.12 -0.18 -8.24
CA LEU A 291 21.61 -1.17 -7.25
C LEU A 291 20.55 -1.45 -6.18
N GLY A 292 19.30 -1.01 -6.40
CA GLY A 292 18.21 -1.14 -5.45
C GLY A 292 17.81 0.19 -4.81
N GLY A 293 16.83 0.12 -3.92
CA GLY A 293 16.24 1.28 -3.28
C GLY A 293 15.68 0.96 -1.91
N TYR A 294 15.54 2.00 -1.12
CA TYR A 294 15.02 1.97 0.23
C TYR A 294 13.81 2.90 0.31
N GLY A 295 12.72 2.42 0.89
CA GLY A 295 11.72 3.26 1.54
C GLY A 295 11.75 2.99 3.05
N PRO A 296 11.18 3.86 3.90
CA PRO A 296 10.89 3.57 5.29
C PRO A 296 10.31 2.18 5.41
N GLY A 297 11.14 1.30 5.92
CA GLY A 297 10.76 -0.06 6.06
C GLY A 297 10.71 -0.91 4.78
N GLY A 298 11.63 -0.71 3.84
CA GLY A 298 11.88 -1.65 2.75
C GLY A 298 12.73 -2.84 3.20
N GLU A 299 12.44 -4.02 2.62
CA GLU A 299 13.31 -5.20 2.76
C GLU A 299 14.60 -5.06 1.93
N ALA A 300 15.50 -6.04 2.06
CA ALA A 300 16.64 -6.12 1.16
C ALA A 300 16.18 -6.26 -0.30
N ASN A 301 16.83 -5.56 -1.22
CA ASN A 301 16.59 -5.74 -2.65
C ASN A 301 17.37 -6.98 -3.10
N LEU A 302 16.68 -8.09 -3.32
CA LEU A 302 17.27 -9.31 -3.86
C LEU A 302 17.10 -9.36 -5.38
N THR A 303 18.17 -9.76 -6.07
CA THR A 303 18.07 -10.17 -7.46
C THR A 303 17.38 -11.53 -7.54
N PRO A 304 16.50 -11.78 -8.53
CA PRO A 304 15.93 -13.10 -8.78
C PRO A 304 16.98 -14.18 -9.01
N ASP A 305 16.60 -15.44 -8.80
CA ASP A 305 17.48 -16.59 -8.96
C ASP A 305 18.23 -16.60 -10.30
N ASN A 306 19.54 -16.87 -10.23
CA ASN A 306 20.46 -16.92 -11.37
C ASN A 306 20.60 -15.60 -12.14
N THR A 307 20.17 -14.47 -11.57
CA THR A 307 20.38 -13.14 -12.13
C THR A 307 21.34 -12.33 -11.27
N GLY A 308 21.96 -11.29 -11.84
CA GLY A 308 22.70 -10.29 -11.06
C GLY A 308 22.94 -8.99 -11.82
N ILE A 309 23.27 -7.94 -11.08
CA ILE A 309 23.52 -6.60 -11.65
C ILE A 309 25.03 -6.38 -11.77
N TYR A 310 25.52 -6.10 -12.97
CA TYR A 310 26.95 -5.88 -13.18
C TYR A 310 27.38 -4.48 -12.71
N VAL A 311 28.36 -4.45 -11.80
CA VAL A 311 29.04 -3.25 -11.31
C VAL A 311 30.46 -3.26 -11.87
N ALA A 312 30.78 -2.30 -12.74
CA ALA A 312 32.10 -2.23 -13.37
C ALA A 312 33.21 -1.83 -12.37
N PRO A 313 34.49 -2.11 -12.69
CA PRO A 313 35.63 -1.65 -11.89
C PRO A 313 35.64 -0.13 -11.70
N GLY A 314 36.11 0.32 -10.53
CA GLY A 314 36.18 1.75 -10.19
C GLY A 314 34.81 2.44 -10.17
N GLY A 315 34.80 3.74 -10.51
CA GLY A 315 33.61 4.58 -10.40
C GLY A 315 33.18 4.80 -8.94
N SER A 316 31.89 5.10 -8.74
CA SER A 316 31.31 5.36 -7.43
C SER A 316 29.97 4.65 -7.24
N TYR A 317 29.74 4.17 -6.02
CA TYR A 317 28.37 4.00 -5.53
C TYR A 317 27.72 5.37 -5.47
N ALA A 318 26.49 5.46 -5.96
CA ALA A 318 25.75 6.70 -6.05
C ALA A 318 24.43 6.56 -5.32
N TYR A 319 24.01 7.61 -4.62
CA TYR A 319 22.84 7.63 -3.77
C TYR A 319 22.03 8.87 -4.04
N GLN A 320 20.76 8.70 -4.35
CA GLN A 320 19.79 9.78 -4.36
C GLN A 320 18.96 9.67 -3.09
N MET A 321 19.19 10.58 -2.15
CA MET A 321 18.51 10.58 -0.84
C MET A 321 17.38 11.60 -0.84
N HIS A 322 16.17 11.17 -0.52
CA HIS A 322 15.01 12.03 -0.34
C HIS A 322 14.63 12.08 1.14
N TYR A 323 14.67 13.27 1.72
CA TYR A 323 14.37 13.49 3.13
C TYR A 323 13.04 14.22 3.34
N THR A 324 12.32 13.84 4.38
CA THR A 324 11.18 14.60 4.92
C THR A 324 11.51 15.07 6.34
N SER A 325 11.23 16.33 6.64
CA SER A 325 11.43 16.89 7.97
C SER A 325 10.39 16.34 8.96
N VAL A 326 10.84 15.98 10.16
CA VAL A 326 10.02 15.26 11.18
C VAL A 326 9.76 16.08 12.44
N GLY A 327 9.87 17.40 12.36
CA GLY A 327 9.65 18.32 13.48
C GLY A 327 10.83 18.43 14.45
N LYS A 328 11.93 17.71 14.21
CA LYS A 328 13.16 17.75 15.03
C LYS A 328 14.40 17.65 14.13
N PRO A 329 15.46 18.45 14.38
CA PRO A 329 16.72 18.30 13.66
C PRO A 329 17.26 16.89 13.87
N THR A 330 17.65 16.23 12.77
CA THR A 330 18.09 14.83 12.79
C THR A 330 19.25 14.65 11.82
N THR A 331 20.33 14.03 12.26
CA THR A 331 21.44 13.65 11.38
C THR A 331 21.21 12.24 10.84
N ASP A 332 21.15 12.10 9.53
CA ASP A 332 21.12 10.80 8.86
C ASP A 332 22.53 10.23 8.71
N LYS A 333 22.67 8.92 8.95
CA LYS A 333 23.91 8.16 8.80
C LYS A 333 23.62 6.79 8.16
N THR A 334 22.81 6.80 7.12
CA THR A 334 22.42 5.59 6.39
C THR A 334 23.65 4.81 5.93
N GLN A 335 23.59 3.49 6.06
CA GLN A 335 24.58 2.54 5.57
C GLN A 335 23.93 1.64 4.52
N VAL A 336 24.70 1.28 3.50
CA VAL A 336 24.27 0.35 2.44
C VAL A 336 25.21 -0.84 2.40
N GLY A 337 24.65 -2.03 2.58
CA GLY A 337 25.34 -3.31 2.48
C GLY A 337 25.12 -3.93 1.10
N TYR A 338 26.20 -4.24 0.41
CA TYR A 338 26.19 -4.90 -0.89
C TYR A 338 26.69 -6.35 -0.77
N TYR A 339 25.96 -7.27 -1.41
CA TYR A 339 26.25 -8.69 -1.45
C TYR A 339 26.53 -9.09 -2.90
N PHE A 340 27.66 -9.72 -3.17
CA PHE A 340 28.09 -10.08 -4.52
C PHE A 340 28.13 -11.59 -4.71
N TYR A 341 27.88 -12.04 -5.94
CA TYR A 341 28.19 -13.41 -6.31
C TYR A 341 29.71 -13.61 -6.40
N LYS A 342 30.15 -14.84 -6.12
CA LYS A 342 31.54 -15.28 -6.32
C LYS A 342 31.83 -15.57 -7.79
N GLU A 343 30.81 -16.01 -8.52
CA GLU A 343 30.87 -16.37 -9.94
C GLU A 343 29.85 -15.55 -10.71
N GLU A 344 30.05 -15.40 -12.01
CA GLU A 344 29.08 -14.72 -12.88
C GLU A 344 27.73 -15.47 -12.88
N PRO A 345 26.61 -14.80 -12.60
CA PRO A 345 25.28 -15.41 -12.69
C PRO A 345 24.93 -15.68 -14.16
N LYS A 346 23.99 -16.61 -14.38
CA LYS A 346 23.59 -17.02 -15.73
C LYS A 346 23.00 -15.90 -16.56
N TYR A 347 22.31 -14.94 -15.93
CA TYR A 347 21.61 -13.86 -16.60
C TYR A 347 21.96 -12.49 -16.00
N LEU A 348 22.07 -11.48 -16.86
CA LEU A 348 22.17 -10.09 -16.43
C LEU A 348 20.77 -9.58 -16.06
N LEU A 349 20.62 -9.03 -14.85
CA LEU A 349 19.44 -8.28 -14.47
C LEU A 349 19.58 -6.82 -14.93
N ARG A 350 18.60 -6.33 -15.69
CA ARG A 350 18.49 -4.92 -16.06
C ARG A 350 17.17 -4.34 -15.58
N GLN A 351 17.22 -3.09 -15.15
CA GLN A 351 16.04 -2.25 -14.95
C GLN A 351 15.87 -1.34 -16.17
N ALA A 352 14.63 -1.16 -16.62
CA ALA A 352 14.29 -0.21 -17.67
C ALA A 352 13.11 0.65 -17.19
N SER A 353 13.15 1.94 -17.51
CA SER A 353 12.08 2.89 -17.17
C SER A 353 11.15 3.08 -18.36
N ILE A 354 9.85 2.95 -18.12
CA ILE A 354 8.80 3.33 -19.06
C ILE A 354 8.33 4.72 -18.62
N THR A 355 8.78 5.77 -19.30
CA THR A 355 8.57 7.15 -18.85
C THR A 355 8.28 8.06 -20.03
N ASP A 356 7.37 8.99 -19.82
CA ASP A 356 7.13 10.13 -20.70
C ASP A 356 7.41 11.42 -19.91
N PHE A 357 8.46 12.15 -20.30
CA PHE A 357 8.84 13.41 -19.66
C PHE A 357 8.03 14.61 -20.18
N SER A 358 7.15 14.41 -21.16
CA SER A 358 6.28 15.45 -21.73
C SER A 358 4.90 15.52 -21.07
N LEU A 359 4.65 14.72 -20.03
CA LEU A 359 3.42 14.69 -19.25
C LEU A 359 2.96 16.10 -18.83
N GLU A 360 1.77 16.50 -19.28
CA GLU A 360 1.09 17.72 -18.85
C GLU A 360 -0.36 17.39 -18.50
N ILE A 361 -0.74 17.63 -17.23
CA ILE A 361 -2.11 17.38 -16.77
C ILE A 361 -2.86 18.73 -16.71
N PRO A 362 -3.88 18.95 -17.55
CA PRO A 362 -4.64 20.20 -17.53
C PRO A 362 -5.25 20.50 -16.14
N PRO A 363 -5.34 21.78 -15.75
CA PRO A 363 -6.02 22.17 -14.51
C PRO A 363 -7.48 21.68 -14.49
N GLY A 364 -7.89 21.06 -13.38
CA GLY A 364 -9.26 20.56 -13.21
C GLY A 364 -9.62 19.30 -13.99
N ALA A 365 -8.71 18.76 -14.81
CA ALA A 365 -8.95 17.48 -15.49
C ALA A 365 -9.02 16.33 -14.47
N GLU A 366 -10.13 15.60 -14.48
CA GLU A 366 -10.31 14.36 -13.73
C GLU A 366 -9.84 13.16 -14.57
N ASN A 367 -9.22 12.16 -13.93
CA ASN A 367 -8.82 10.90 -14.55
C ASN A 367 -8.02 11.03 -15.87
N TRP A 368 -7.15 12.05 -15.97
CA TRP A 368 -6.27 12.23 -17.12
C TRP A 368 -5.41 10.98 -17.35
N GLN A 369 -5.42 10.46 -18.58
CA GLN A 369 -4.75 9.22 -18.94
C GLN A 369 -3.56 9.49 -19.85
N GLU A 370 -2.43 8.88 -19.52
CA GLU A 370 -1.17 9.00 -20.25
C GLU A 370 -0.57 7.64 -20.49
N THR A 371 0.10 7.47 -21.63
CA THR A 371 0.66 6.17 -22.01
C THR A 371 2.06 6.33 -22.58
N ALA A 372 3.01 5.63 -21.96
CA ALA A 372 4.37 5.47 -22.46
C ALA A 372 4.60 4.01 -22.86
N TYR A 373 5.57 3.79 -23.75
CA TYR A 373 5.92 2.47 -24.27
C TYR A 373 7.42 2.26 -24.17
N LEU A 374 7.82 1.00 -24.04
CA LEU A 374 9.19 0.54 -24.18
C LEU A 374 9.19 -0.61 -25.17
N GLU A 375 9.94 -0.45 -26.25
CA GLU A 375 10.17 -1.54 -27.21
C GLU A 375 11.28 -2.44 -26.69
N ILE A 376 11.01 -3.74 -26.70
CA ILE A 376 11.93 -4.76 -26.23
C ILE A 376 12.48 -5.47 -27.47
N PRO A 377 13.80 -5.41 -27.75
CA PRO A 377 14.36 -5.90 -29.00
C PRO A 377 14.57 -7.41 -29.06
N GLU A 378 14.57 -8.09 -27.91
CA GLU A 378 14.90 -9.51 -27.76
C GLU A 378 14.01 -10.14 -26.69
N ASP A 379 13.90 -11.46 -26.65
CA ASP A 379 13.15 -12.14 -25.59
C ASP A 379 13.73 -11.82 -24.21
N ILE A 380 12.88 -11.34 -23.30
CA ILE A 380 13.25 -11.07 -21.91
C ILE A 380 12.29 -11.77 -20.95
N LEU A 381 12.78 -12.04 -19.74
CA LEU A 381 11.95 -12.43 -18.60
C LEU A 381 11.73 -11.22 -17.70
N ILE A 382 10.48 -10.83 -17.49
CA ILE A 382 10.11 -9.75 -16.57
C ILE A 382 9.84 -10.36 -15.20
N PHE A 383 10.65 -9.99 -14.21
CA PHE A 383 10.52 -10.48 -12.83
C PHE A 383 9.64 -9.59 -11.94
N GLY A 384 9.56 -8.29 -12.26
CA GLY A 384 8.86 -7.34 -11.43
C GLY A 384 8.68 -6.02 -12.13
N THR A 385 7.73 -5.24 -11.63
CA THR A 385 7.42 -3.91 -12.12
C THR A 385 7.24 -3.01 -10.91
N GLN A 386 7.72 -1.78 -11.01
CA GLN A 386 7.60 -0.80 -9.92
C GLN A 386 6.95 0.47 -10.47
N PRO A 387 5.61 0.55 -10.44
CA PRO A 387 4.92 1.79 -10.71
C PRO A 387 5.37 2.86 -9.71
N HIS A 388 5.73 4.03 -10.22
CA HIS A 388 6.04 5.20 -9.41
C HIS A 388 5.25 6.39 -9.94
N CYS A 389 4.62 7.13 -9.02
CA CYS A 389 3.89 8.33 -9.36
C CYS A 389 3.73 9.23 -8.13
N HIS A 390 3.56 10.53 -8.36
CA HIS A 390 3.32 11.52 -7.31
C HIS A 390 1.83 11.59 -6.93
N SER A 391 1.43 12.62 -6.19
CA SER A 391 0.13 12.73 -5.51
C SER A 391 -1.13 12.78 -6.40
N ARG A 392 -0.99 12.98 -7.72
CA ARG A 392 -2.15 13.03 -8.66
C ARG A 392 -2.45 11.69 -9.34
N CYS A 393 -1.65 10.67 -9.03
CA CYS A 393 -1.81 9.35 -9.60
C CYS A 393 -3.02 8.64 -9.02
N TYR A 394 -3.89 8.14 -9.90
CA TYR A 394 -5.03 7.32 -9.50
C TYR A 394 -4.74 5.82 -9.65
N SER A 395 -4.19 5.42 -10.80
CA SER A 395 -3.82 4.02 -11.05
C SER A 395 -2.74 3.94 -12.14
N THR A 396 -2.00 2.83 -12.16
CA THR A 396 -1.09 2.48 -13.24
C THR A 396 -1.50 1.14 -13.82
N LYS A 397 -1.55 1.06 -15.15
CA LYS A 397 -1.86 -0.18 -15.86
C LYS A 397 -0.72 -0.53 -16.79
N LEU A 398 -0.05 -1.65 -16.51
CA LEU A 398 0.94 -2.20 -17.42
C LEU A 398 0.30 -3.27 -18.31
N ARG A 399 0.69 -3.28 -19.59
CA ARG A 399 0.29 -4.30 -20.56
C ARG A 399 1.50 -4.68 -21.39
N ILE A 400 1.54 -5.93 -21.82
CA ILE A 400 2.48 -6.41 -22.84
C ILE A 400 1.69 -6.50 -24.15
N ARG A 401 2.26 -5.96 -25.22
CA ARG A 401 1.77 -6.14 -26.59
C ARG A 401 2.78 -7.00 -27.34
N TYR A 402 2.35 -8.16 -27.81
CA TYR A 402 3.22 -9.06 -28.55
C TYR A 402 3.28 -8.63 -30.02
N PRO A 403 4.32 -9.04 -30.79
CA PRO A 403 4.45 -8.68 -32.20
C PRO A 403 3.24 -9.07 -33.08
N ASN A 404 2.44 -10.04 -32.65
CA ASN A 404 1.25 -10.53 -33.36
C ASN A 404 -0.04 -9.74 -33.10
N GLY A 405 0.01 -8.65 -32.33
CA GLY A 405 -1.15 -7.81 -32.00
C GLY A 405 -1.65 -8.08 -30.59
#